data_AF-A0A2T3N6Y9-F1
#
_entry.id   AF-A0A2T3N6Y9-F1
#
_cell.length_a   1.000
_cell.length_b   1.000
_cell.length_c   1.000
_cell.angle_alpha   90.00
_cell.angle_beta   90.00
_cell.angle_gamma   90.00
#
_symmetry.space_group_name_H-M   'P 1'
#
loop_
_entity.id
_entity.type
_entity.pdbx_description
1 polymer ?
#
loop_
_entity_poly.entity_id
_entity_poly.type
_entity_poly.pdbx_seq_one_letter_code
_entity_poly.pdbx_strand_id
1 'polypeptide(L)'
;MSNYEHYQSTVEQVYRAIMRKVTKPWHIEYLPSMENSQQALRLVSPKGTICQRLTLPTSSAQQCWPNQSDVSQQITEFVVRGAARLAPLRQSAFRNNFPYWLENCIQQLHSLCDVKEKLLDVVSNVRFPYPSQVNIEGNFLPCWVWNEDQGYMAVSVVDRRTGRFSGLRHVESGQLIEQERWLGAQVIDSVEESIDTIEHYVNELIQAQKKVDFDEPTLADAISNPCAATLSPVASVALTLAVVAGFFITFKWLLGF
;
A
#
# COMPACT_ATOMS: atom_id res chain seq x y z
N MET A 1 10.37 -29.05 -12.12
CA MET A 1 9.91 -27.65 -12.05
C MET A 1 10.72 -26.96 -10.99
N SER A 2 11.47 -25.92 -11.35
CA SER A 2 12.21 -25.10 -10.38
C SER A 2 11.25 -24.22 -9.56
N ASN A 3 11.68 -23.73 -8.40
CA ASN A 3 10.86 -22.77 -7.62
C ASN A 3 10.58 -21.50 -8.40
N TYR A 4 11.49 -21.10 -9.30
CA TYR A 4 11.29 -19.96 -10.20
C TYR A 4 10.16 -20.22 -11.20
N GLU A 5 10.17 -21.38 -11.88
CA GLU A 5 9.10 -21.77 -12.81
C GLU A 5 7.75 -21.90 -12.10
N HIS A 6 7.78 -22.47 -10.88
CA HIS A 6 6.59 -22.56 -10.04
C HIS A 6 6.04 -21.16 -9.70
N TYR A 7 6.89 -20.24 -9.25
CA TYR A 7 6.53 -18.86 -8.98
C TYR A 7 5.93 -18.16 -10.20
N GLN A 8 6.58 -18.24 -11.36
CA GLN A 8 6.05 -17.62 -12.59
C GLN A 8 4.68 -18.17 -12.98
N SER A 9 4.50 -19.49 -12.89
CA SER A 9 3.20 -20.13 -13.15
C SER A 9 2.12 -19.68 -12.17
N THR A 10 2.45 -19.60 -10.87
CA THR A 10 1.52 -19.10 -9.84
C THR A 10 1.14 -17.66 -10.11
N VAL A 11 2.12 -16.77 -10.33
CA VAL A 11 1.90 -15.34 -10.61
C VAL A 11 0.97 -15.14 -11.80
N GLU A 12 1.18 -15.88 -12.90
CA GLU A 12 0.37 -15.75 -14.11
C GLU A 12 -1.08 -16.18 -13.88
N GLN A 13 -1.29 -17.28 -13.15
CA GLN A 13 -2.63 -17.76 -12.81
C GLN A 13 -3.37 -16.79 -11.88
N VAL A 14 -2.68 -16.29 -10.83
CA VAL A 14 -3.20 -15.30 -9.89
C VAL A 14 -3.55 -14.00 -10.63
N TYR A 15 -2.65 -13.48 -11.47
CA TYR A 15 -2.88 -12.29 -12.27
C TYR A 15 -4.16 -12.41 -13.09
N ARG A 16 -4.33 -13.51 -13.85
CA ARG A 16 -5.54 -13.75 -14.66
C ARG A 16 -6.80 -13.82 -13.80
N ALA A 17 -6.74 -14.49 -12.64
CA ALA A 17 -7.88 -14.63 -11.75
C ALA A 17 -8.31 -13.28 -11.16
N ILE A 18 -7.37 -12.48 -10.67
CA ILE A 18 -7.65 -11.17 -10.07
C ILE A 18 -8.10 -10.17 -11.14
N MET A 19 -7.47 -10.16 -12.32
CA MET A 19 -7.86 -9.26 -13.41
C MET A 19 -9.34 -9.42 -13.84
N ARG A 20 -9.92 -10.62 -13.70
CA ARG A 20 -11.35 -10.86 -13.97
C ARG A 20 -12.28 -10.27 -12.89
N LYS A 21 -11.77 -10.08 -11.66
CA LYS A 21 -12.52 -9.53 -10.52
C LYS A 21 -12.43 -8.00 -10.43
N VAL A 22 -11.39 -7.40 -11.01
CA VAL A 22 -11.16 -5.95 -10.96
C VAL A 22 -12.23 -5.20 -11.74
N THR A 23 -12.91 -4.27 -11.06
CA THR A 23 -13.95 -3.42 -11.66
C THR A 23 -13.31 -2.24 -12.38
N LYS A 24 -13.70 -2.00 -13.64
CA LYS A 24 -13.10 -1.02 -14.56
C LYS A 24 -14.21 -0.26 -15.32
N PRO A 25 -13.91 0.92 -15.92
CA PRO A 25 -12.66 1.69 -15.80
C PRO A 25 -12.53 2.34 -14.42
N TRP A 26 -11.30 2.64 -13.98
CA TRP A 26 -11.12 3.52 -12.82
C TRP A 26 -11.21 4.97 -13.30
N HIS A 27 -11.63 5.88 -12.42
CA HIS A 27 -11.76 7.30 -12.72
C HIS A 27 -10.84 8.13 -11.83
N ILE A 28 -10.47 9.32 -12.30
CA ILE A 28 -9.59 10.25 -11.59
C ILE A 28 -10.43 11.26 -10.81
N GLU A 29 -10.19 11.35 -9.50
CA GLU A 29 -10.81 12.32 -8.61
C GLU A 29 -9.78 13.25 -7.99
N TYR A 30 -9.92 14.55 -8.22
CA TYR A 30 -9.09 15.58 -7.60
C TYR A 30 -9.61 15.93 -6.21
N LEU A 31 -8.69 16.07 -5.25
CA LEU A 31 -9.00 16.64 -3.94
C LEU A 31 -8.81 18.16 -3.97
N PRO A 32 -9.38 18.90 -3.00
CA PRO A 32 -9.10 20.32 -2.84
C PRO A 32 -7.58 20.58 -2.86
N SER A 33 -7.17 21.61 -3.58
CA SER A 33 -5.75 21.92 -3.76
C SER A 33 -5.08 22.13 -2.41
N MET A 34 -3.90 21.51 -2.24
CA MET A 34 -3.07 21.72 -1.07
C MET A 34 -2.29 23.03 -1.25
N GLU A 35 -1.99 23.73 -0.16
CA GLU A 35 -1.03 24.85 -0.18
C GLU A 35 0.31 24.37 -0.78
N ASN A 36 1.00 25.23 -1.55
CA ASN A 36 2.32 24.99 -2.19
C ASN A 36 2.36 24.24 -3.54
N SER A 37 1.46 24.55 -4.48
CA SER A 37 1.54 24.05 -5.89
C SER A 37 1.51 22.51 -6.03
N GLN A 38 0.98 21.83 -5.03
CA GLN A 38 0.76 20.38 -5.04
C GLN A 38 -0.73 20.09 -5.23
N GLN A 39 -0.99 19.01 -5.95
CA GLN A 39 -2.32 18.51 -6.22
C GLN A 39 -2.42 17.06 -5.77
N ALA A 40 -3.31 16.82 -4.81
CA ALA A 40 -3.66 15.47 -4.40
C ALA A 40 -4.80 14.95 -5.30
N LEU A 41 -4.67 13.71 -5.77
CA LEU A 41 -5.67 13.05 -6.57
C LEU A 41 -5.75 11.56 -6.22
N ARG A 42 -6.88 10.95 -6.57
CA ARG A 42 -7.19 9.55 -6.30
C ARG A 42 -7.60 8.86 -7.60
N LEU A 43 -7.16 7.62 -7.76
CA LEU A 43 -7.69 6.72 -8.79
C LEU A 43 -8.75 5.85 -8.11
N VAL A 44 -10.00 5.96 -8.54
CA VAL A 44 -11.16 5.39 -7.85
C VAL A 44 -11.87 4.39 -8.76
N SER A 45 -12.15 3.20 -8.25
CA SER A 45 -12.94 2.21 -8.98
C SER A 45 -14.40 2.65 -9.14
N PRO A 46 -15.18 2.07 -10.07
CA PRO A 46 -16.61 2.37 -10.19
C PRO A 46 -17.43 2.07 -8.93
N LYS A 47 -16.88 1.27 -8.01
CA LYS A 47 -17.51 0.95 -6.71
C LYS A 47 -17.22 1.99 -5.63
N GLY A 48 -16.48 3.07 -5.95
CA GLY A 48 -16.08 4.11 -4.99
C GLY A 48 -14.87 3.74 -4.13
N THR A 49 -14.24 2.58 -4.35
CA THR A 49 -13.00 2.20 -3.66
C THR A 49 -11.83 2.99 -4.22
N ILE A 50 -11.03 3.61 -3.35
CA ILE A 50 -9.81 4.31 -3.72
C ILE A 50 -8.73 3.26 -4.00
N CYS A 51 -8.31 3.17 -5.25
CA CYS A 51 -7.33 2.19 -5.71
C CYS A 51 -5.91 2.71 -5.72
N GLN A 52 -5.69 4.02 -5.89
CA GLN A 52 -4.37 4.64 -5.75
C GLN A 52 -4.51 6.08 -5.25
N ARG A 53 -3.50 6.56 -4.53
CA ARG A 53 -3.37 7.93 -4.04
C ARG A 53 -2.11 8.54 -4.62
N LEU A 54 -2.26 9.76 -5.13
CA LEU A 54 -1.18 10.50 -5.76
C LEU A 54 -1.15 11.91 -5.19
N THR A 55 0.07 12.43 -4.99
CA THR A 55 0.35 13.84 -4.68
C THR A 55 1.47 14.28 -5.59
N LEU A 56 1.14 15.17 -6.51
CA LEU A 56 2.03 15.59 -7.59
C LEU A 56 2.04 17.11 -7.71
N PRO A 57 3.10 17.72 -8.27
CA PRO A 57 3.03 19.11 -8.72
C PRO A 57 1.82 19.33 -9.62
N THR A 58 1.11 20.45 -9.45
CA THR A 58 -0.15 20.73 -10.17
C THR A 58 -0.01 20.60 -11.69
N SER A 59 1.12 21.05 -12.25
CA SER A 59 1.41 20.94 -13.69
C SER A 59 1.47 19.48 -14.16
N SER A 60 2.22 18.64 -13.45
CA SER A 60 2.37 17.22 -13.77
C SER A 60 1.06 16.46 -13.56
N ALA A 61 0.30 16.80 -12.52
CA ALA A 61 -1.02 16.23 -12.27
C ALA A 61 -1.97 16.46 -13.44
N GLN A 62 -2.07 17.70 -13.94
CA GLN A 62 -2.97 18.03 -15.06
C GLN A 62 -2.53 17.38 -16.38
N GLN A 63 -1.22 17.28 -16.62
CA GLN A 63 -0.67 16.65 -17.83
C GLN A 63 -0.87 15.12 -17.82
N CYS A 64 -0.60 14.46 -16.69
CA CYS A 64 -0.68 13.00 -16.59
C CYS A 64 -2.11 12.50 -16.36
N TRP A 65 -2.89 13.24 -15.56
CA TRP A 65 -4.16 12.81 -14.99
C TRP A 65 -5.25 13.87 -15.16
N PRO A 66 -5.81 14.05 -16.37
CA PRO A 66 -6.92 14.98 -16.57
C PRO A 66 -8.09 14.64 -15.64
N ASN A 67 -8.65 15.65 -14.96
CA ASN A 67 -9.73 15.44 -13.99
C ASN A 67 -10.95 14.75 -14.64
N GLN A 68 -11.59 13.84 -13.91
CA GLN A 68 -12.75 13.06 -14.38
C GLN A 68 -12.51 12.20 -15.64
N SER A 69 -11.24 12.02 -16.05
CA SER A 69 -10.92 11.10 -17.15
C SER A 69 -10.75 9.66 -16.64
N ASP A 70 -10.94 8.72 -17.55
CA ASP A 70 -10.73 7.31 -17.29
C ASP A 70 -9.22 7.00 -17.19
N VAL A 71 -8.88 6.19 -16.21
CA VAL A 71 -7.54 5.64 -16.03
C VAL A 71 -7.30 4.58 -17.11
N SER A 72 -6.15 4.67 -17.79
CA SER A 72 -5.75 3.67 -18.79
C SER A 72 -5.72 2.27 -18.19
N GLN A 73 -6.19 1.29 -18.95
CA GLN A 73 -6.16 -0.13 -18.57
C GLN A 73 -4.73 -0.61 -18.22
N GLN A 74 -3.70 -0.07 -18.88
CA GLN A 74 -2.29 -0.41 -18.64
C GLN A 74 -1.87 -0.09 -17.19
N ILE A 75 -2.43 0.97 -16.59
CA ILE A 75 -2.16 1.34 -15.20
C ILE A 75 -2.80 0.33 -14.26
N THR A 76 -4.05 -0.05 -14.49
CA THR A 76 -4.74 -1.08 -13.70
C THR A 76 -4.01 -2.43 -13.80
N GLU A 77 -3.61 -2.81 -15.01
CA GLU A 77 -2.83 -4.04 -15.24
C GLU A 77 -1.50 -4.03 -14.50
N PHE A 78 -0.80 -2.90 -14.48
CA PHE A 78 0.45 -2.75 -13.74
C PHE A 78 0.26 -2.95 -12.23
N VAL A 79 -0.76 -2.31 -11.64
CA VAL A 79 -1.06 -2.46 -10.20
C VAL A 79 -1.36 -3.92 -9.86
N VAL A 80 -2.21 -4.58 -10.67
CA VAL A 80 -2.61 -5.97 -10.44
C VAL A 80 -1.44 -6.94 -10.67
N ARG A 81 -0.60 -6.67 -11.68
CA ARG A 81 0.61 -7.46 -11.95
C ARG A 81 1.58 -7.44 -10.78
N GLY A 82 1.80 -6.27 -10.17
CA GLY A 82 2.65 -6.21 -8.98
C GLY A 82 2.02 -6.89 -7.77
N ALA A 83 0.71 -6.77 -7.56
CA ALA A 83 0.01 -7.48 -6.48
C ALA A 83 0.13 -9.01 -6.66
N ALA A 84 -0.07 -9.51 -7.88
CA ALA A 84 0.10 -10.92 -8.22
C ALA A 84 1.54 -11.42 -8.05
N ARG A 85 2.54 -10.55 -8.24
CA ARG A 85 3.96 -10.86 -8.01
C ARG A 85 4.36 -10.85 -6.54
N LEU A 86 3.66 -10.07 -5.71
CA LEU A 86 3.88 -10.03 -4.27
C LEU A 86 3.20 -11.19 -3.53
N ALA A 87 1.96 -11.50 -3.88
CA ALA A 87 1.11 -12.38 -3.09
C ALA A 87 1.72 -13.76 -2.79
N PRO A 88 2.43 -14.41 -3.75
CA PRO A 88 3.06 -15.70 -3.50
C PRO A 88 4.28 -15.66 -2.58
N LEU A 89 4.78 -14.47 -2.22
CA LEU A 89 6.01 -14.30 -1.45
C LEU A 89 5.71 -14.23 0.06
N ARG A 90 6.36 -15.10 0.85
CA ARG A 90 6.23 -15.13 2.33
C ARG A 90 7.20 -14.22 3.08
N GLN A 91 8.13 -13.58 2.39
CA GLN A 91 9.10 -12.69 3.04
C GLN A 91 8.37 -11.49 3.68
N SER A 92 8.65 -11.27 4.97
CA SER A 92 7.99 -10.22 5.77
C SER A 92 8.10 -8.83 5.12
N ALA A 93 9.23 -8.50 4.51
CA ALA A 93 9.41 -7.21 3.83
C ALA A 93 8.37 -7.00 2.71
N PHE A 94 8.11 -8.02 1.89
CA PHE A 94 7.16 -7.94 0.78
C PHE A 94 5.71 -8.06 1.25
N ARG A 95 5.44 -8.86 2.29
CA ARG A 95 4.13 -8.92 2.95
C ARG A 95 3.75 -7.57 3.59
N ASN A 96 4.69 -6.93 4.28
CA ASN A 96 4.49 -5.59 4.87
C ASN A 96 4.34 -4.50 3.80
N ASN A 97 4.89 -4.69 2.60
CA ASN A 97 4.76 -3.76 1.48
C ASN A 97 3.40 -3.85 0.78
N PHE A 98 2.65 -4.93 0.96
CA PHE A 98 1.40 -5.18 0.24
C PHE A 98 0.38 -4.03 0.34
N PRO A 99 0.07 -3.50 1.54
CA PRO A 99 -0.87 -2.38 1.67
C PRO A 99 -0.36 -1.11 0.97
N TYR A 100 0.95 -0.84 1.07
CA TYR A 100 1.55 0.33 0.43
C TYR A 100 1.53 0.20 -1.10
N TRP A 101 1.79 -1.00 -1.63
CA TRP A 101 1.67 -1.31 -3.05
C TRP A 101 0.26 -1.01 -3.58
N LEU A 102 -0.75 -1.50 -2.86
CA LEU A 102 -2.15 -1.36 -3.26
C LEU A 102 -2.64 0.08 -3.31
N GLU A 103 -2.05 1.02 -2.55
CA GLU A 103 -2.50 2.42 -2.57
C GLU A 103 -1.51 3.42 -3.19
N ASN A 104 -0.21 3.13 -3.25
CA ASN A 104 0.81 4.17 -3.51
C ASN A 104 1.86 3.77 -4.55
N CYS A 105 1.73 2.65 -5.26
CA CYS A 105 2.78 2.23 -6.20
C CYS A 105 2.92 3.20 -7.40
N ILE A 106 1.83 3.80 -7.88
CA ILE A 106 1.89 4.76 -9.00
C ILE A 106 2.59 6.06 -8.57
N GLN A 107 2.53 6.44 -7.29
CA GLN A 107 3.27 7.61 -6.78
C GLN A 107 4.78 7.45 -7.01
N GLN A 108 5.29 6.22 -6.85
CA GLN A 108 6.70 5.94 -7.03
C GLN A 108 7.12 6.11 -8.50
N LEU A 109 6.27 5.74 -9.46
CA LEU A 109 6.57 5.88 -10.89
C LEU A 109 6.68 7.34 -11.33
N HIS A 110 6.02 8.27 -10.63
CA HIS A 110 6.17 9.69 -10.93
C HIS A 110 7.55 10.25 -10.56
N SER A 111 8.39 9.50 -9.83
CA SER A 111 9.82 9.85 -9.71
C SER A 111 10.65 9.49 -10.95
N LEU A 112 10.11 8.66 -11.86
CA LEU A 112 10.75 8.25 -13.11
C LEU A 112 10.25 9.03 -14.33
N CYS A 113 8.98 9.46 -14.25
CA CYS A 113 8.23 9.97 -15.38
C CYS A 113 7.34 11.14 -14.94
N ASP A 114 7.59 12.32 -15.50
CA ASP A 114 6.76 13.51 -15.28
C ASP A 114 5.69 13.70 -16.37
N VAL A 115 5.66 12.81 -17.37
CA VAL A 115 4.81 12.93 -18.56
C VAL A 115 4.07 11.63 -18.81
N LYS A 116 2.81 11.74 -19.26
CA LYS A 116 1.87 10.63 -19.42
C LYS A 116 2.38 9.53 -20.35
N GLU A 117 2.96 9.89 -21.48
CA GLU A 117 3.41 8.94 -22.51
C GLU A 117 4.52 8.04 -21.96
N LYS A 118 5.48 8.62 -21.25
CA LYS A 118 6.58 7.86 -20.62
C LYS A 118 6.05 6.95 -19.50
N LEU A 119 5.09 7.43 -18.72
CA LEU A 119 4.43 6.60 -17.70
C LEU A 119 3.75 5.38 -18.34
N LEU A 120 2.99 5.59 -19.42
CA LEU A 120 2.31 4.51 -20.15
C LEU A 120 3.31 3.52 -20.77
N ASP A 121 4.43 3.99 -21.30
CA ASP A 121 5.50 3.13 -21.81
C ASP A 121 6.07 2.22 -20.70
N VAL A 122 6.42 2.80 -19.55
CA VAL A 122 6.94 2.07 -18.40
C VAL A 122 5.94 1.02 -17.90
N VAL A 123 4.66 1.39 -17.73
CA VAL A 123 3.66 0.46 -17.21
C VAL A 123 3.25 -0.63 -18.20
N SER A 124 3.45 -0.39 -19.50
CA SER A 124 3.14 -1.36 -20.56
C SER A 124 4.16 -2.48 -20.65
N ASN A 125 5.38 -2.29 -20.13
CA ASN A 125 6.38 -3.33 -20.13
C ASN A 125 6.03 -4.43 -19.12
N VAL A 126 5.60 -5.59 -19.64
CA VAL A 126 5.18 -6.74 -18.82
C VAL A 126 6.30 -7.34 -17.98
N ARG A 127 7.58 -7.09 -18.29
CA ARG A 127 8.70 -7.56 -17.48
C ARG A 127 8.69 -6.88 -16.11
N PHE A 128 8.27 -5.62 -16.03
CA PHE A 128 8.21 -4.84 -14.80
C PHE A 128 6.76 -4.70 -14.29
N PRO A 129 6.53 -4.45 -13.00
CA PRO A 129 7.51 -4.32 -11.92
C PRO A 129 7.80 -5.71 -11.32
N TYR A 130 9.00 -5.97 -10.79
CA TYR A 130 9.26 -7.25 -10.12
C TYR A 130 10.01 -7.09 -8.79
N PRO A 131 9.74 -7.96 -7.81
CA PRO A 131 10.47 -7.98 -6.56
C PRO A 131 11.86 -8.61 -6.75
N SER A 132 12.86 -8.12 -6.03
CA SER A 132 14.23 -8.63 -6.06
C SER A 132 14.98 -8.23 -4.78
N GLN A 133 16.29 -8.48 -4.75
CA GLN A 133 17.21 -7.93 -3.76
C GLN A 133 18.33 -7.19 -4.47
N VAL A 134 18.65 -5.99 -3.96
CA VAL A 134 19.73 -5.14 -4.46
C VAL A 134 20.85 -5.08 -3.44
N ASN A 135 22.09 -5.20 -3.91
CA ASN A 135 23.30 -5.00 -3.14
C ASN A 135 23.65 -3.51 -3.08
N ILE A 136 23.49 -2.91 -1.91
CA ILE A 136 23.90 -1.54 -1.63
C ILE A 136 24.96 -1.59 -0.55
N GLU A 137 26.19 -1.19 -0.90
CA GLU A 137 27.33 -1.12 0.03
C GLU A 137 27.60 -2.44 0.78
N GLY A 138 27.41 -3.59 0.10
CA GLY A 138 27.60 -4.91 0.68
C GLY A 138 26.37 -5.49 1.39
N ASN A 139 25.25 -4.75 1.44
CA ASN A 139 24.01 -5.21 2.07
C ASN A 139 22.94 -5.55 1.02
N PHE A 140 22.40 -6.76 1.10
CA PHE A 140 21.27 -7.18 0.26
C PHE A 140 19.93 -6.74 0.86
N LEU A 141 19.30 -5.77 0.21
CA LEU A 141 18.05 -5.16 0.64
C LEU A 141 16.92 -5.56 -0.30
N PRO A 142 15.72 -5.90 0.22
CA PRO A 142 14.56 -6.20 -0.61
C PRO A 142 14.16 -4.95 -1.38
N CYS A 143 13.89 -5.09 -2.67
CA CYS A 143 13.55 -3.97 -3.53
C CYS A 143 12.53 -4.34 -4.60
N TRP A 144 11.93 -3.32 -5.18
CA TRP A 144 11.23 -3.40 -6.45
C TRP A 144 12.09 -2.86 -7.56
N VAL A 145 12.04 -3.54 -8.70
CA VAL A 145 12.58 -3.03 -9.96
C VAL A 145 11.42 -2.53 -10.81
N TRP A 146 11.50 -1.26 -11.20
CA TRP A 146 10.41 -0.51 -11.83
C TRP A 146 10.52 -0.43 -13.35
N ASN A 147 11.73 -0.24 -13.85
CA ASN A 147 12.04 -0.21 -15.27
C ASN A 147 13.56 -0.44 -15.49
N GLU A 148 13.92 -0.52 -16.76
CA GLU A 148 15.30 -0.50 -17.24
C GLU A 148 15.44 0.70 -18.17
N ASP A 149 16.41 1.57 -17.90
CA ASP A 149 16.72 2.75 -18.71
C ASP A 149 18.23 2.83 -18.93
N GLN A 150 18.65 2.91 -20.20
CA GLN A 150 20.05 3.01 -20.61
C GLN A 150 21.01 1.98 -19.95
N GLY A 151 20.53 0.76 -19.71
CA GLY A 151 21.30 -0.31 -19.08
C GLY A 151 21.38 -0.26 -17.55
N TYR A 152 20.73 0.73 -16.93
CA TYR A 152 20.53 0.80 -15.48
C TYR A 152 19.13 0.37 -15.11
N MET A 153 19.02 -0.28 -13.96
CA MET A 153 17.75 -0.71 -13.38
C MET A 153 17.30 0.33 -12.38
N ALA A 154 16.10 0.87 -12.54
CA ALA A 154 15.55 1.77 -11.54
C ALA A 154 14.82 0.98 -10.46
N VAL A 155 15.22 1.19 -9.22
CA VAL A 155 14.80 0.39 -8.07
C VAL A 155 14.35 1.26 -6.91
N SER A 156 13.42 0.73 -6.11
CA SER A 156 13.12 1.26 -4.78
C SER A 156 13.29 0.16 -3.76
N VAL A 157 14.09 0.43 -2.73
CA VAL A 157 14.24 -0.47 -1.58
C VAL A 157 12.95 -0.43 -0.76
N VAL A 158 12.54 -1.59 -0.26
CA VAL A 158 11.43 -1.71 0.69
C VAL A 158 11.99 -1.60 2.10
N ASP A 159 11.56 -0.60 2.86
CA ASP A 159 11.83 -0.53 4.29
C ASP A 159 11.11 -1.70 4.98
N ARG A 160 11.88 -2.63 5.56
CA ARG A 160 11.35 -3.84 6.20
C ARG A 160 10.39 -3.55 7.36
N ARG A 161 10.59 -2.43 8.06
CA ARG A 161 9.81 -2.04 9.24
C ARG A 161 8.50 -1.40 8.86
N THR A 162 8.48 -0.56 7.83
CA THR A 162 7.31 0.22 7.44
C THR A 162 6.58 -0.32 6.21
N GLY A 163 7.22 -1.21 5.44
CA GLY A 163 6.74 -1.67 4.15
C GLY A 163 6.75 -0.59 3.07
N ARG A 164 7.31 0.60 3.33
CA ARG A 164 7.30 1.72 2.37
C ARG A 164 8.47 1.64 1.40
N PHE A 165 8.31 2.25 0.23
CA PHE A 165 9.42 2.45 -0.69
C PHE A 165 10.36 3.55 -0.22
N SER A 166 11.66 3.30 -0.36
CA SER A 166 12.65 4.36 -0.40
C SER A 166 12.48 5.19 -1.68
N GLY A 167 13.14 6.34 -1.72
CA GLY A 167 13.37 7.05 -2.97
C GLY A 167 13.97 6.15 -4.05
N LEU A 168 13.69 6.49 -5.29
CA LEU A 168 14.17 5.78 -6.47
C LEU A 168 15.71 5.87 -6.57
N ARG A 169 16.34 4.76 -6.98
CA ARG A 169 17.78 4.68 -7.26
C ARG A 169 18.00 3.98 -8.59
N HIS A 170 19.01 4.42 -9.34
CA HIS A 170 19.48 3.69 -10.52
C HIS A 170 20.67 2.85 -10.11
N VAL A 171 20.63 1.56 -10.44
CA VAL A 171 21.68 0.59 -10.10
C VAL A 171 22.06 -0.21 -11.34
N GLU A 172 23.29 -0.69 -11.37
CA GLU A 172 23.73 -1.61 -12.42
C GLU A 172 23.05 -2.96 -12.25
N SER A 173 22.76 -3.66 -13.35
CA SER A 173 22.13 -4.99 -13.32
C SER A 173 22.90 -6.01 -12.46
N GLY A 174 24.23 -5.90 -12.38
CA GLY A 174 25.07 -6.76 -11.52
C GLY A 174 24.89 -6.54 -10.02
N GLN A 175 24.25 -5.45 -9.60
CA GLN A 175 23.91 -5.19 -8.20
C GLN A 175 22.62 -5.91 -7.77
N LEU A 176 21.83 -6.41 -8.72
CA LEU A 176 20.63 -7.19 -8.44
C LEU A 176 20.96 -8.68 -8.34
N ILE A 177 20.34 -9.37 -7.39
CA ILE A 177 20.40 -10.84 -7.38
C ILE A 177 19.60 -11.39 -8.56
N GLU A 178 20.18 -12.35 -9.28
CA GLU A 178 19.50 -13.13 -10.32
C GLU A 178 18.18 -13.72 -9.77
N GLN A 179 17.06 -13.43 -10.45
CA GLN A 179 15.73 -13.81 -9.98
C GLN A 179 15.60 -15.32 -9.74
N GLU A 180 16.17 -16.14 -10.63
CA GLU A 180 16.15 -17.60 -10.53
C GLU A 180 16.83 -18.09 -9.25
N ARG A 181 17.98 -17.51 -8.91
CA ARG A 181 18.72 -17.85 -7.68
C ARG A 181 17.96 -17.38 -6.44
N TRP A 182 17.43 -16.16 -6.48
CA TRP A 182 16.72 -15.59 -5.36
C TRP A 182 15.45 -16.36 -5.03
N LEU A 183 14.61 -16.62 -6.04
CA LEU A 183 13.35 -17.37 -5.92
C LEU A 183 13.60 -18.87 -5.71
N GLY A 184 14.73 -19.39 -6.17
CA GLY A 184 15.19 -20.76 -5.90
C GLY A 184 15.17 -21.12 -4.42
N ALA A 185 15.46 -20.15 -3.54
CA ALA A 185 15.52 -20.33 -2.10
C ALA A 185 14.22 -19.96 -1.34
N GLN A 186 13.14 -19.59 -2.04
CA GLN A 186 11.90 -19.12 -1.42
C GLN A 186 10.83 -20.20 -1.34
N VAL A 187 10.03 -20.15 -0.28
CA VAL A 187 8.75 -20.85 -0.22
C VAL A 187 7.73 -20.00 -0.95
N ILE A 188 7.08 -20.59 -1.95
CA ILE A 188 6.07 -19.96 -2.79
C ILE A 188 4.70 -20.48 -2.38
N ASP A 189 3.76 -19.58 -2.12
CA ASP A 189 2.37 -19.95 -1.84
C ASP A 189 1.68 -20.57 -3.06
N SER A 190 0.66 -21.38 -2.79
CA SER A 190 -0.23 -21.89 -3.84
C SER A 190 -1.02 -20.74 -4.49
N VAL A 191 -1.63 -21.04 -5.65
CA VAL A 191 -2.48 -20.08 -6.37
C VAL A 191 -3.65 -19.63 -5.50
N GLU A 192 -4.30 -20.55 -4.79
CA GLU A 192 -5.44 -20.26 -3.92
C GLU A 192 -5.05 -19.36 -2.75
N GLU A 193 -4.01 -19.72 -2.00
CA GLU A 193 -3.49 -18.90 -0.88
C GLU A 193 -3.05 -17.49 -1.35
N SER A 194 -2.51 -17.38 -2.56
CA SER A 194 -2.11 -16.11 -3.15
C SER A 194 -3.33 -15.25 -3.52
N ILE A 195 -4.40 -15.84 -4.05
CA ILE A 195 -5.65 -15.12 -4.33
C ILE A 195 -6.27 -14.64 -3.02
N ASP A 196 -6.36 -15.52 -2.01
CA ASP A 196 -6.91 -15.20 -0.70
C ASP A 196 -6.11 -14.08 -0.01
N THR A 197 -4.78 -14.10 -0.16
CA THR A 197 -3.91 -13.02 0.32
C THR A 197 -4.28 -11.67 -0.31
N ILE A 198 -4.48 -11.63 -1.63
CA ILE A 198 -4.86 -10.40 -2.34
C ILE A 198 -6.23 -9.91 -1.86
N GLU A 199 -7.20 -10.82 -1.78
CA GLU A 199 -8.55 -10.49 -1.33
C GLU A 199 -8.58 -9.98 0.10
N HIS A 200 -7.80 -10.60 1.00
CA HIS A 200 -7.63 -10.15 2.36
C HIS A 200 -7.14 -8.69 2.42
N TYR A 201 -6.02 -8.36 1.78
CA TYR A 201 -5.48 -7.00 1.82
C TYR A 201 -6.37 -5.98 1.09
N VAL A 202 -7.05 -6.36 0.01
CA VAL A 202 -8.02 -5.49 -0.66
C VAL A 202 -9.22 -5.22 0.26
N ASN A 203 -9.70 -6.23 0.98
CA ASN A 203 -10.79 -6.06 1.93
C ASN A 203 -10.36 -5.17 3.11
N GLU A 204 -9.18 -5.38 3.69
CA GLU A 204 -8.63 -4.49 4.72
C GLU A 204 -8.56 -3.04 4.23
N LEU A 205 -8.10 -2.84 2.98
CA LEU A 205 -8.05 -1.53 2.35
C LEU A 205 -9.43 -0.88 2.24
N ILE A 206 -10.41 -1.63 1.74
CA ILE A 206 -11.79 -1.14 1.62
C ILE A 206 -12.37 -0.78 2.99
N GLN A 207 -12.12 -1.59 4.02
CA GLN A 207 -12.60 -1.30 5.37
C GLN A 207 -11.92 -0.07 5.96
N ALA A 208 -10.61 0.12 5.76
CA ALA A 208 -9.88 1.30 6.22
C ALA A 208 -10.34 2.60 5.54
N GLN A 209 -10.91 2.51 4.33
CA GLN A 209 -11.43 3.65 3.57
C GLN A 209 -12.87 4.03 3.93
N LYS A 210 -13.66 3.08 4.43
CA LYS A 210 -14.95 3.41 5.02
C LYS A 210 -14.65 4.29 6.23
N LYS A 211 -15.03 5.56 6.15
CA LYS A 211 -15.07 6.43 7.32
C LYS A 211 -15.86 5.65 8.37
N VAL A 212 -15.18 5.20 9.43
CA VAL A 212 -15.85 5.01 10.69
C VAL A 212 -16.19 6.43 11.09
N ASP A 213 -17.41 6.87 10.78
CA ASP A 213 -18.05 7.87 11.61
C ASP A 213 -18.04 7.23 13.00
N PHE A 214 -17.02 7.57 13.78
CA PHE A 214 -17.07 7.34 15.21
C PHE A 214 -18.19 8.26 15.68
N ASP A 215 -19.41 7.74 15.66
CA ASP A 215 -20.41 8.17 16.62
C ASP A 215 -19.70 8.08 17.98
N GLU A 216 -19.57 9.24 18.61
CA GLU A 216 -18.95 9.39 19.91
C GLU A 216 -19.58 8.35 20.84
N PRO A 217 -18.79 7.42 21.42
CA PRO A 217 -19.36 6.31 22.18
C PRO A 217 -20.18 6.88 23.33
N THR A 218 -21.47 6.52 23.38
CA THR A 218 -22.31 6.98 24.48
C THR A 218 -21.82 6.44 25.81
N LEU A 219 -22.02 7.20 26.88
CA LEU A 219 -21.63 6.85 28.25
C LEU A 219 -22.11 5.45 28.69
N ALA A 220 -23.21 4.96 28.10
CA ALA A 220 -23.73 3.62 28.31
C ALA A 220 -22.81 2.50 27.76
N ASP A 221 -22.13 2.74 26.64
CA ASP A 221 -21.22 1.78 26.00
C ASP A 221 -19.88 1.67 26.75
N ALA A 222 -19.41 2.78 27.33
CA ALA A 222 -18.22 2.79 28.17
C ALA A 222 -18.38 1.99 29.48
N ILE A 223 -19.61 1.89 29.99
CA ILE A 223 -19.93 1.13 31.20
C ILE A 223 -20.09 -0.37 30.90
N SER A 224 -20.63 -0.72 29.73
CA SER A 224 -20.90 -2.12 29.38
C SER A 224 -19.67 -2.88 28.88
N ASN A 225 -18.70 -2.21 28.23
CA ASN A 225 -17.47 -2.83 27.72
C ASN A 225 -16.24 -1.94 27.90
N PRO A 226 -15.60 -1.93 29.08
CA PRO A 226 -14.39 -1.15 29.32
C PRO A 226 -13.19 -1.86 28.66
N CYS A 227 -12.80 -1.44 27.46
CA CYS A 227 -11.54 -1.86 26.84
C CYS A 227 -10.75 -0.62 26.42
N ALA A 228 -9.43 -0.64 26.53
CA ALA A 228 -8.56 0.54 26.48
C ALA A 228 -8.59 1.36 25.16
N ALA A 229 -9.37 0.94 24.16
CA ALA A 229 -9.57 1.63 22.89
C ALA A 229 -10.86 2.48 22.82
N THR A 230 -11.76 2.44 23.82
CA THR A 230 -13.05 3.16 23.79
C THR A 230 -13.08 4.51 24.51
N LEU A 231 -11.95 5.00 25.04
CA LEU A 231 -11.90 6.31 25.71
C LEU A 231 -10.88 7.21 25.03
N SER A 232 -11.33 8.37 24.56
CA SER A 232 -10.41 9.43 24.15
C SER A 232 -9.52 9.81 25.35
N PRO A 233 -8.27 10.26 25.12
CA PRO A 233 -7.34 10.61 26.20
C PRO A 233 -7.94 11.60 27.22
N VAL A 234 -8.83 12.49 26.77
CA VAL A 234 -9.52 13.48 27.61
C VAL A 234 -10.57 12.82 28.50
N ALA A 235 -11.36 11.88 27.96
CA ALA A 235 -12.37 11.16 28.71
C ALA A 235 -11.74 10.21 29.75
N SER A 236 -10.61 9.58 29.41
CA SER A 236 -9.86 8.76 30.35
C SER A 236 -9.35 9.57 31.54
N VAL A 237 -8.78 10.76 31.29
CA VAL A 237 -8.32 11.67 32.37
C VAL A 237 -9.49 12.15 33.23
N ALA A 238 -10.63 12.53 32.62
CA ALA A 238 -11.82 12.97 33.34
C ALA A 238 -12.40 11.86 34.23
N LEU A 239 -12.49 10.62 33.73
CA LEU A 239 -12.95 9.47 34.50
C LEU A 239 -12.02 9.19 35.67
N THR A 240 -10.70 9.25 35.45
CA THR A 240 -9.70 9.05 36.51
C THR A 240 -9.82 10.13 37.58
N LEU A 241 -10.01 11.39 37.20
CA LEU A 241 -10.26 12.50 38.12
C LEU A 241 -11.55 12.32 38.92
N ALA A 242 -12.63 11.85 38.29
CA ALA A 242 -13.89 11.59 38.96
C ALA A 242 -13.78 10.45 39.99
N VAL A 243 -13.05 9.38 39.66
CA VAL A 243 -12.78 8.28 40.59
C VAL A 243 -11.93 8.75 41.78
N VAL A 244 -10.88 9.55 41.53
CA VAL A 244 -10.04 10.11 42.59
C VAL A 244 -10.83 11.06 43.48
N ALA A 245 -11.61 11.96 42.91
CA ALA A 245 -12.47 12.88 43.67
C ALA A 245 -13.51 12.13 44.50
N GLY A 246 -14.16 11.11 43.90
CA GLY A 246 -15.09 10.22 44.60
C GLY A 246 -14.40 9.54 45.77
N PHE A 247 -13.24 8.92 45.55
CA PHE A 247 -12.47 8.28 46.63
C PHE A 247 -12.16 9.25 47.77
N PHE A 248 -11.68 10.46 47.47
CA PHE A 248 -11.39 11.47 48.49
C PHE A 248 -12.64 11.94 49.25
N ILE A 249 -13.78 12.10 48.59
CA ILE A 249 -15.04 12.46 49.25
C ILE A 249 -15.49 11.35 50.20
N THR A 250 -15.45 10.10 49.75
CA THR A 250 -15.84 8.96 50.59
C THR A 250 -14.87 8.76 51.75
N PHE A 251 -13.56 8.94 51.52
CA PHE A 251 -12.54 8.86 52.56
C PHE A 251 -12.68 9.97 53.59
N LYS A 252 -13.01 11.20 53.14
CA LYS A 252 -13.31 12.34 54.02
C LYS A 252 -14.53 12.06 54.89
N TRP A 253 -15.58 11.49 54.31
CA TRP A 253 -16.77 11.05 55.05
C TRP A 253 -16.48 9.94 56.07
N LEU A 254 -15.64 8.97 55.73
CA LEU A 254 -15.33 7.85 56.62
C LEU A 254 -14.37 8.21 57.77
N LEU A 255 -13.47 9.17 57.54
CA LEU A 255 -12.48 9.61 58.54
C LEU A 255 -12.93 10.80 59.40
N GLY A 256 -14.08 11.41 59.10
CA GLY A 256 -14.74 12.38 59.98
C GLY A 256 -14.05 13.74 60.11
N PHE A 257 -13.44 14.26 59.03
CA PHE A 257 -12.96 15.65 58.94
C PHE A 257 -13.81 16.49 57.96
#